data_AF-D6BHP2-F1
#
_entry.id   AF-D6BHP2-F1
#
_cell.length_a   1.000
_cell.length_b   1.000
_cell.length_c   1.000
_cell.angle_alpha   90.00
_cell.angle_beta   90.00
_cell.angle_gamma   90.00
#
_symmetry.space_group_name_H-M   'P 1'
#
loop_
_entity.id
_entity.type
_entity.pdbx_description
1 polymer ?
#
loop_
_entity_poly.entity_id
_entity_poly.type
_entity_poly.pdbx_seq_one_letter_code
_entity_poly.pdbx_strand_id
1 'polypeptide(L)'
;MIVIDCNRCEKYKYIIEELFIKEDKIIIFHINKKKRIEKYKIKFDEIADLEYEDGFFLNPYRPDTFFHKNIEKCRLLKIKLKSKKVVSFGFFLEEKEARKIIKAIKESKTNYENN
;
A
#
# COMPACT_ATOMS: atom_id res chain seq x y z
N MET A 1 -6.99 -13.38 7.03
CA MET A 1 -7.25 -12.28 6.08
C MET A 1 -6.99 -10.97 6.80
N ILE A 2 -6.09 -10.14 6.29
CA ILE A 2 -5.81 -8.79 6.83
C ILE A 2 -6.35 -7.78 5.83
N VAL A 3 -7.16 -6.84 6.32
CA VAL A 3 -7.73 -5.73 5.54
C VAL A 3 -7.18 -4.44 6.11
N ILE A 4 -6.62 -3.59 5.26
CA ILE A 4 -6.10 -2.30 5.65
C ILE A 4 -6.69 -1.25 4.74
N ASP A 5 -7.38 -0.28 5.34
CA ASP A 5 -7.88 0.90 4.64
C ASP A 5 -6.78 1.96 4.63
N CYS A 6 -6.46 2.43 3.43
CA CYS A 6 -5.38 3.37 3.20
C CYS A 6 -5.88 4.55 2.36
N ASN A 7 -5.35 5.73 2.64
CA ASN A 7 -5.71 6.93 1.88
C ASN A 7 -4.54 7.32 0.99
N ARG A 8 -4.72 7.28 -0.33
CA ARG A 8 -3.77 7.79 -1.33
C ARG A 8 -4.28 9.10 -1.92
N CYS A 9 -3.37 10.00 -2.25
CA CYS A 9 -3.69 11.22 -2.99
C CYS A 9 -2.88 11.25 -4.30
N GLU A 10 -3.57 11.41 -5.42
CA GLU A 10 -2.94 11.78 -6.70
C GLU A 10 -3.26 13.24 -6.94
N LYS A 11 -2.26 14.13 -6.84
CA LYS A 11 -2.13 15.58 -7.18
C LYS A 11 -3.35 16.52 -6.94
N TYR A 12 -4.59 16.08 -7.11
CA TYR A 12 -5.86 16.79 -6.96
C TYR A 12 -7.07 15.92 -6.48
N LYS A 13 -6.92 14.63 -6.15
CA LYS A 13 -8.04 13.76 -5.71
C LYS A 13 -7.68 12.83 -4.55
N TYR A 14 -8.58 12.75 -3.57
CA TYR A 14 -8.62 11.69 -2.55
C TYR A 14 -9.00 10.37 -3.22
N ILE A 15 -8.11 9.38 -3.15
CA ILE A 15 -8.37 8.00 -3.57
C ILE A 15 -8.19 7.14 -2.32
N ILE A 16 -9.28 6.57 -1.83
CA ILE A 16 -9.19 5.58 -0.76
C ILE A 16 -8.72 4.29 -1.45
N GLU A 17 -7.60 3.72 -1.04
CA GLU A 17 -7.16 2.41 -1.49
C GLU A 17 -7.30 1.40 -0.34
N GLU A 18 -7.74 0.18 -0.59
CA GLU A 18 -7.73 -0.88 0.44
C GLU A 18 -6.73 -1.96 0.04
N LEU A 19 -5.91 -2.39 1.00
CA LEU A 19 -4.99 -3.51 0.86
C LEU A 19 -5.59 -4.75 1.52
N PHE A 20 -5.72 -5.83 0.75
CA PHE A 20 -6.16 -7.14 1.21
C PHE A 20 -5.02 -8.13 1.10
N ILE A 21 -4.64 -8.72 2.23
CA ILE A 21 -3.66 -9.81 2.29
C ILE A 21 -4.43 -11.12 2.51
N LYS A 22 -4.41 -11.98 1.49
CA LYS A 22 -4.90 -13.36 1.50
C LYS A 22 -3.71 -14.31 1.61
N GLU A 23 -3.97 -15.61 1.74
CA GLU A 23 -2.93 -16.63 1.90
C GLU A 23 -1.97 -16.70 0.70
N ASP A 24 -2.48 -16.55 -0.52
CA ASP A 24 -1.73 -16.72 -1.77
C ASP A 24 -1.43 -15.40 -2.50
N LYS A 25 -2.06 -14.29 -2.09
CA LYS A 25 -2.03 -13.04 -2.85
C LYS A 25 -2.34 -11.79 -2.03
N ILE A 26 -1.91 -10.67 -2.60
CA ILE A 26 -2.27 -9.32 -2.21
C ILE A 26 -3.24 -8.75 -3.25
N ILE A 27 -4.31 -8.11 -2.80
CA ILE A 27 -5.27 -7.42 -3.65
C ILE A 27 -5.35 -5.96 -3.21
N ILE A 28 -5.25 -5.03 -4.16
CA ILE A 28 -5.38 -3.59 -3.91
C ILE A 28 -6.63 -3.10 -4.59
N PHE A 29 -7.53 -2.50 -3.83
CA PHE A 29 -8.74 -1.87 -4.34
C PHE A 29 -8.58 -0.36 -4.38
N HIS A 30 -9.14 0.26 -5.40
CA HIS A 30 -9.45 1.68 -5.46
C HIS A 30 -10.91 1.89 -5.08
N ILE A 31 -11.18 2.66 -4.04
CA ILE A 31 -12.50 3.15 -3.68
C ILE A 31 -12.65 4.58 -4.18
N ASN A 32 -13.63 4.79 -5.04
CA ASN A 32 -14.04 6.10 -5.51
C ASN A 32 -15.55 6.25 -5.31
N LYS A 33 -15.97 7.11 -4.36
CA LYS A 33 -17.32 7.60 -3.97
C LYS A 33 -18.53 6.65 -4.02
N LYS A 34 -18.66 5.82 -5.05
CA LYS A 34 -19.75 4.85 -5.30
C LYS A 34 -19.27 3.46 -5.75
N LYS A 35 -17.97 3.25 -6.03
CA LYS A 35 -17.45 1.97 -6.55
C LYS A 35 -16.12 1.58 -5.90
N ARG A 36 -16.01 0.29 -5.61
CA ARG A 36 -14.79 -0.40 -5.23
C ARG A 36 -14.29 -1.16 -6.46
N ILE A 37 -13.09 -0.83 -6.93
CA ILE A 37 -12.51 -1.35 -8.17
C ILE A 37 -11.23 -2.09 -7.80
N GLU A 38 -11.13 -3.37 -8.15
CA GLU A 38 -9.88 -4.12 -8.03
C GLU A 38 -8.85 -3.51 -8.99
N LYS A 39 -7.77 -2.93 -8.45
CA LYS A 39 -6.71 -2.30 -9.24
C LYS A 39 -5.55 -3.24 -9.49
N TYR A 40 -5.15 -3.98 -8.44
CA TYR A 40 -4.06 -4.93 -8.52
C TYR A 40 -4.41 -6.22 -7.81
N LYS A 41 -3.99 -7.32 -8.40
CA LYS A 41 -3.99 -8.66 -7.82
C LYS A 41 -2.61 -9.24 -8.06
N ILE A 42 -1.87 -9.45 -6.98
CA ILE A 42 -0.44 -9.81 -7.00
C ILE A 42 -0.31 -11.09 -6.20
N LYS A 43 0.12 -12.17 -6.83
CA LYS A 43 0.42 -13.41 -6.09
C LYS A 43 1.79 -13.30 -5.40
N PHE A 44 1.98 -14.03 -4.31
CA PHE A 44 3.24 -13.97 -3.56
C PHE A 44 4.45 -14.46 -4.36
N ASP A 45 4.28 -15.45 -5.23
CA ASP A 45 5.31 -15.93 -6.14
C ASP A 45 5.78 -14.88 -7.16
N GLU A 46 4.95 -13.88 -7.47
CA GLU A 46 5.29 -12.78 -8.37
C GLU A 46 6.13 -11.69 -7.68
N ILE A 47 6.14 -11.65 -6.33
CA ILE A 47 6.84 -10.62 -5.57
C ILE A 47 8.33 -10.94 -5.53
N ALA A 48 9.14 -10.09 -6.16
CA ALA A 48 10.59 -10.16 -6.06
C ALA A 48 11.07 -9.52 -4.76
N ASP A 49 10.58 -8.33 -4.42
CA ASP A 49 11.10 -7.52 -3.33
C ASP A 49 10.03 -6.52 -2.82
N LEU A 50 10.21 -6.04 -1.58
CA LEU A 50 9.32 -5.10 -0.89
C LEU A 50 10.16 -3.95 -0.34
N GLU A 51 9.97 -2.75 -0.87
CA GLU A 51 10.56 -1.53 -0.32
C GLU A 51 9.52 -0.73 0.44
N TYR A 52 9.97 -0.10 1.52
CA TYR A 52 9.15 0.73 2.37
C TYR A 52 9.85 2.06 2.60
N GLU A 53 9.11 3.15 2.42
CA GLU A 53 9.60 4.51 2.56
C GLU A 53 8.76 5.27 3.59
N ASP A 54 9.45 5.81 4.59
CA ASP A 54 8.92 6.72 5.58
C ASP A 54 8.85 8.13 4.98
N GLY A 55 7.69 8.79 5.05
CA GLY A 55 7.54 10.15 4.54
C GLY A 55 7.64 10.23 3.02
N PHE A 56 6.72 9.59 2.30
CA PHE A 56 6.67 9.70 0.85
C PHE A 56 5.89 10.93 0.38
N PHE A 57 6.55 11.80 -0.39
CA PHE A 57 5.97 13.00 -0.97
C PHE A 57 5.72 12.85 -2.47
N LEU A 58 4.46 12.98 -2.89
CA LEU A 58 4.10 13.26 -4.29
C LEU A 58 4.04 14.78 -4.50
N ASN A 59 5.20 15.45 -4.52
CA ASN A 59 5.30 16.93 -4.72
C ASN A 59 4.61 17.73 -3.59
N PRO A 60 4.88 19.04 -3.39
CA PRO A 60 4.49 19.70 -2.16
C PRO A 60 2.99 19.97 -2.19
N TYR A 61 2.22 19.15 -1.48
CA TYR A 61 0.86 19.51 -1.11
C TYR A 61 0.91 20.88 -0.44
N ARG A 62 -0.04 21.76 -0.79
CA ARG A 62 -0.11 23.08 -0.16
C ARG A 62 -0.21 22.93 1.36
N PRO A 63 0.42 23.83 2.14
CA PRO A 63 0.48 23.73 3.60
C PRO A 63 -0.87 23.60 4.32
N ASP A 64 -1.95 24.08 3.67
CA ASP A 64 -3.32 24.07 4.18
C ASP A 64 -4.04 22.72 4.02
N THR A 65 -3.48 21.80 3.24
CA THR A 65 -4.10 20.49 2.97
C THR A 65 -4.00 19.54 4.17
N PHE A 66 -5.01 18.67 4.33
CA PHE A 66 -5.01 17.60 5.33
C PHE A 66 -3.72 16.75 5.28
N PHE A 67 -3.20 16.48 4.09
CA PHE A 67 -1.99 15.68 3.90
C PHE A 67 -0.73 16.39 4.38
N HIS A 68 -0.59 17.69 4.11
CA HIS A 68 0.53 18.45 4.64
C HIS A 68 0.51 18.48 6.17
N LYS A 69 -0.68 18.64 6.76
CA LYS A 69 -0.88 18.66 8.23
C LYS A 69 -0.61 17.31 8.91
N ASN A 70 -0.57 16.23 8.16
CA ASN A 70 -0.36 14.90 8.71
C ASN A 70 0.71 14.12 7.93
N ILE A 71 1.70 14.85 7.39
CA ILE A 71 2.75 14.30 6.54
C ILE A 71 3.51 13.14 7.20
N GLU A 72 3.65 13.19 8.52
CA GLU A 72 4.35 12.20 9.34
C GLU A 72 3.70 10.81 9.28
N LYS A 73 2.41 10.75 8.89
CA LYS A 73 1.65 9.51 8.74
C LYS A 73 1.64 9.00 7.29
N CYS A 74 2.17 9.77 6.35
CA CYS A 74 2.27 9.38 4.95
C CYS A 74 3.44 8.41 4.75
N ARG A 75 3.14 7.18 4.32
CA ARG A 75 4.12 6.12 4.08
C ARG A 75 3.86 5.49 2.72
N LEU A 76 4.90 4.90 2.13
CA LEU A 76 4.80 4.22 0.84
C LEU A 76 5.35 2.80 0.92
N LEU A 77 4.59 1.86 0.38
CA LEU A 77 5.03 0.49 0.11
C LEU A 77 5.19 0.36 -1.42
N LYS A 78 6.38 -0.06 -1.85
CA LYS A 78 6.64 -0.46 -3.23
C LYS A 78 6.80 -1.97 -3.27
N ILE A 79 5.92 -2.63 -4.02
CA ILE A 79 5.99 -4.06 -4.30
C ILE A 79 6.67 -4.20 -5.66
N LYS A 80 7.90 -4.71 -5.67
CA LYS A 80 8.63 -5.02 -6.90
C LYS A 80 8.26 -6.43 -7.34
N LEU A 81 7.78 -6.56 -8.57
CA LEU A 81 7.45 -7.84 -9.17
C LEU A 81 8.65 -8.41 -9.94
N LYS A 82 8.70 -9.73 -10.09
CA LYS A 82 9.69 -10.44 -10.93
C LYS A 82 9.67 -9.95 -12.38
N SER A 83 8.53 -9.44 -12.85
CA SER A 83 8.35 -8.80 -14.16
C SER A 83 9.02 -7.42 -14.29
N LYS A 84 9.76 -6.96 -13.27
CA LYS A 84 10.34 -5.60 -13.15
C LYS A 84 9.31 -4.47 -13.01
N LYS A 85 8.01 -4.79 -12.96
CA LYS A 85 6.95 -3.83 -12.66
C LYS A 85 6.99 -3.49 -11.17
N VAL A 86 6.84 -2.20 -10.84
CA VAL A 86 6.73 -1.72 -9.46
C VAL A 86 5.29 -1.28 -9.21
N VAL A 87 4.67 -1.84 -8.17
CA VAL A 87 3.37 -1.42 -7.68
C VAL A 87 3.58 -0.58 -6.43
N SER A 88 3.29 0.71 -6.53
CA SER A 88 3.44 1.66 -5.42
C SER A 88 2.08 1.93 -4.77
N PHE A 89 2.03 1.76 -3.46
CA PHE A 89 0.86 1.88 -2.61
C PHE A 89 1.15 2.85 -1.46
N GLY A 90 0.46 3.99 -1.48
CA GLY A 90 0.62 5.04 -0.47
C GLY A 90 -0.46 4.89 0.60
N PHE A 91 -0.06 4.96 1.86
CA PHE A 91 -0.98 4.81 2.98
C PHE A 91 -0.70 5.82 4.07
N PHE A 92 -1.73 6.02 4.87
CA PHE A 92 -1.77 7.01 5.93
C PHE A 92 -2.00 6.31 7.25
N LEU A 93 -0.90 5.93 7.91
CA LEU A 93 -0.92 5.13 9.13
C LEU A 93 0.22 5.55 10.06
N GLU A 94 0.04 5.28 11.34
CA GLU A 94 1.15 5.38 12.28
C GLU A 94 2.25 4.38 11.90
N GLU A 95 3.51 4.73 12.13
CA GLU A 95 4.66 3.89 11.78
C GLU A 95 4.54 2.46 12.34
N LYS A 96 4.03 2.34 13.57
CA LYS A 96 3.83 1.05 14.23
C LYS A 96 2.83 0.17 13.48
N GLU A 97 1.79 0.75 12.90
CA GLU A 97 0.78 0.05 12.11
C GLU A 97 1.34 -0.33 10.74
N ALA A 98 2.02 0.61 10.08
CA ALA A 98 2.75 0.38 8.84
C ALA A 98 3.70 -0.82 8.92
N ARG A 99 4.53 -0.88 9.97
CA ARG A 99 5.48 -1.98 10.20
C ARG A 99 4.79 -3.33 10.40
N LYS A 100 3.63 -3.37 11.07
CA LYS A 100 2.85 -4.61 11.22
C LYS A 100 2.38 -5.15 9.87
N ILE A 101 1.96 -4.27 8.97
CA ILE A 101 1.51 -4.65 7.63
C ILE A 101 2.66 -5.25 6.83
N ILE A 102 3.81 -4.58 6.80
CA ILE A 102 4.99 -5.07 6.08
C ILE A 102 5.42 -6.42 6.62
N LYS A 103 5.44 -6.57 7.95
CA LYS A 103 5.73 -7.85 8.61
C LYS A 103 4.75 -8.94 8.18
N ALA A 104 3.45 -8.65 8.20
CA ALA A 104 2.43 -9.61 7.77
C ALA A 104 2.57 -10.02 6.30
N ILE A 105 2.91 -9.09 5.40
CA ILE A 105 3.18 -9.40 3.98
C ILE A 105 4.39 -10.33 3.87
N LYS A 106 5.49 -10.02 4.58
CA LYS A 106 6.71 -10.84 4.57
C LYS A 106 6.45 -12.25 5.11
N GLU A 107 5.77 -12.36 6.24
CA GLU A 107 5.39 -13.65 6.83
C GLU A 107 4.49 -14.45 5.90
N SER A 108 3.49 -13.81 5.27
CA SER A 108 2.61 -14.48 4.32
C SER A 108 3.36 -14.98 3.09
N LYS A 109 4.33 -14.20 2.57
CA LYS A 109 5.21 -14.62 1.47
C LYS A 109 6.04 -15.84 1.86
N THR A 110 6.70 -15.81 3.01
CA THR A 110 7.52 -16.94 3.49
C THR A 110 6.67 -18.19 3.72
N ASN A 111 5.48 -18.05 4.28
CA ASN A 111 4.55 -19.18 4.46
C ASN A 111 4.08 -19.77 3.12
N TYR A 112 3.89 -18.93 2.11
CA TYR A 112 3.56 -19.37 0.76
C TYR A 112 4.74 -20.12 0.11
N GLU A 113 5.98 -19.68 0.31
CA GLU A 113 7.17 -20.33 -0.26
C GLU A 113 7.53 -21.66 0.43
N ASN A 114 7.10 -21.86 1.67
CA ASN A 114 7.35 -23.07 2.46
C ASN A 114 6.25 -24.15 2.35
N ASN A 115 5.12 -23.83 1.69
CA ASN A 115 4.03 -24.75 1.38
C ASN A 115 4.11 -25.23 -0.07
#